data_AF-A0A8T5B5Y2-F1
#
_entry.id   AF-A0A8T5B5Y2-F1
#
_cell.length_a   1.000
_cell.length_b   1.000
_cell.length_c   1.000
_cell.angle_alpha   90.00
_cell.angle_beta   90.00
_cell.angle_gamma   90.00
#
_symmetry.space_group_name_H-M   'P 1'
#
loop_
_entity.id
_entity.type
_entity.pdbx_description
1 polymer ?
#
loop_
_entity_poly.entity_id
_entity_poly.type
_entity_poly.pdbx_seq_one_letter_code
_entity_poly.pdbx_strand_id
1 'polypeptide(L)'
;MKEEVSKKIETFKEEFGKILDPVAFIKEKDEELCKAFLELHELTVNKGVISKKLKFLMHAAITASLHDVEATAMHLTGALKGGATDDEILETAFTIIPVAGMPAFSIFLNAIRRVKPL
;
A
#
# COMPACT_ATOMS: atom_id res chain seq x y z
N MET A 1 13.32 -5.64 23.72
CA MET A 1 12.32 -4.79 23.05
C MET A 1 12.98 -3.68 22.23
N LYS A 2 13.69 -2.72 22.84
CA LYS A 2 14.36 -1.61 22.13
C LYS A 2 15.31 -2.02 20.99
N GLU A 3 16.09 -3.07 21.23
CA GLU A 3 17.06 -3.59 20.26
C GLU A 3 16.37 -4.29 19.06
N GLU A 4 15.24 -4.94 19.32
CA GLU A 4 14.43 -5.62 18.31
C GLU A 4 13.72 -4.62 17.38
N VAL A 5 13.11 -3.58 17.96
CA VAL A 5 12.46 -2.50 17.19
C VAL A 5 13.48 -1.76 16.34
N SER A 6 14.66 -1.46 16.89
CA SER A 6 15.73 -0.80 16.14
C SER A 6 16.19 -1.60 14.93
N LYS A 7 16.32 -2.93 15.06
CA LYS A 7 16.66 -3.82 13.94
C LYS A 7 15.58 -3.83 12.85
N LYS A 8 14.29 -3.91 13.24
CA LYS A 8 13.16 -3.88 12.29
C LYS A 8 13.09 -2.55 11.54
N ILE A 9 13.38 -1.44 12.21
CA ILE A 9 13.44 -0.11 11.59
C ILE A 9 14.54 -0.02 10.53
N GLU A 10 15.73 -0.57 10.79
CA GLU A 10 16.79 -0.56 9.76
C GLU A 10 16.38 -1.40 8.54
N THR A 11 15.75 -2.55 8.75
CA THR A 11 15.21 -3.37 7.64
C THR A 11 14.16 -2.59 6.83
N PHE A 12 13.25 -1.90 7.52
CA PHE A 12 12.25 -1.05 6.88
C PHE A 12 12.88 0.11 6.10
N LYS A 13 13.91 0.73 6.66
CA LYS A 13 14.67 1.80 6.01
C LYS A 13 15.38 1.32 4.75
N GLU A 14 15.98 0.13 4.75
CA GLU A 14 16.59 -0.46 3.55
C GLU A 14 15.55 -0.66 2.44
N GLU A 15 14.34 -1.07 2.81
CA GLU A 15 13.22 -1.27 1.89
C GLU A 15 12.72 0.03 1.26
N PHE A 16 12.66 1.15 1.99
CA PHE A 16 12.17 2.42 1.45
C PHE A 16 13.25 3.46 1.15
N GLY A 17 14.52 3.16 1.45
CA GLY A 17 15.66 4.08 1.35
C GLY A 17 15.71 5.14 2.47
N LYS A 18 14.63 5.30 3.23
CA LYS A 18 14.51 6.20 4.38
C LYS A 18 13.54 5.61 5.41
N ILE A 19 13.63 6.09 6.64
CA ILE A 19 12.54 5.91 7.61
C ILE A 19 11.45 6.90 7.21
N LEU A 20 10.22 6.44 7.12
CA LEU A 20 9.08 7.29 6.79
C LEU A 20 8.62 8.09 8.02
N ASP A 21 8.14 9.31 7.81
CA ASP A 21 7.74 10.22 8.89
C ASP A 21 6.70 9.60 9.83
N PRO A 22 5.65 8.87 9.36
CA PRO A 22 4.72 8.20 10.26
C PRO A 22 5.39 7.15 11.16
N VAL A 23 6.37 6.41 10.64
CA VAL A 23 7.10 5.38 11.42
C VAL A 23 8.01 6.03 12.46
N ALA A 24 8.70 7.10 12.08
CA ALA A 24 9.51 7.89 13.01
C ALA A 24 8.66 8.47 14.14
N PHE A 25 7.48 9.01 13.80
CA PHE A 25 6.53 9.56 14.75
C PHE A 25 6.00 8.49 15.72
N ILE A 26 5.54 7.33 15.21
CA ILE A 26 5.03 6.26 16.06
C ILE A 26 6.15 5.75 16.99
N LYS A 27 7.37 5.58 16.49
CA LYS A 27 8.53 5.19 17.32
C LYS A 27 8.75 6.14 18.50
N GLU A 28 8.62 7.46 18.27
CA GLU A 28 8.79 8.47 19.31
C GLU A 28 7.68 8.42 20.36
N LYS A 29 6.42 8.20 19.92
CA LYS A 29 5.24 8.28 20.80
C LYS A 29 4.90 6.99 21.50
N ASP A 30 5.04 5.86 20.82
CA ASP A 30 4.62 4.54 21.29
C ASP A 30 5.46 3.44 20.61
N GLU A 31 6.44 2.93 21.35
CA GLU A 31 7.37 1.92 20.85
C GLU A 31 6.69 0.55 20.62
N GLU A 32 5.66 0.21 21.40
CA GLU A 32 4.93 -1.04 21.25
C GLU A 32 4.06 -1.01 19.99
N LEU A 33 3.37 0.12 19.75
CA LEU A 33 2.63 0.34 18.51
C LEU A 33 3.57 0.34 17.29
N CYS A 34 4.75 0.94 17.41
CA CYS A 34 5.75 0.92 16.34
C CYS A 34 6.19 -0.52 16.01
N LYS A 35 6.45 -1.33 17.05
CA LYS A 35 6.77 -2.75 16.88
C LYS A 35 5.64 -3.49 16.15
N ALA A 36 4.40 -3.34 16.61
CA ALA A 36 3.25 -4.00 16.01
C ALA A 36 3.04 -3.60 14.54
N PHE A 37 3.21 -2.31 14.21
CA PHE A 37 3.16 -1.83 12.83
C PHE A 37 4.24 -2.48 11.95
N LEU A 38 5.49 -2.51 12.42
CA LEU A 38 6.60 -3.09 11.65
C LEU A 38 6.42 -4.61 11.45
N GLU A 39 5.89 -5.31 12.43
CA GLU A 39 5.54 -6.73 12.32
C GLU A 39 4.40 -6.97 11.34
N LEU A 40 3.36 -6.15 11.38
CA LEU A 40 2.27 -6.23 10.40
C LEU A 40 2.78 -5.97 8.97
N HIS A 41 3.60 -4.94 8.78
CA HIS A 41 4.24 -4.67 7.49
C HIS A 41 5.04 -5.89 7.03
N GLU A 42 5.93 -6.42 7.87
CA GLU A 42 6.74 -7.59 7.55
C GLU A 42 5.88 -8.80 7.14
N LEU A 43 4.83 -9.12 7.90
CA LEU A 43 3.91 -10.23 7.59
C LEU A 43 3.17 -10.02 6.27
N THR A 44 2.80 -8.78 5.93
CA THR A 44 2.05 -8.49 4.70
C THR A 44 2.93 -8.49 3.47
N VAL A 45 4.17 -7.95 3.53
CA VAL A 45 5.04 -7.81 2.35
C VAL A 45 6.06 -8.94 2.15
N ASN A 46 6.43 -9.69 3.19
CA ASN A 46 7.42 -10.76 3.06
C ASN A 46 6.99 -11.83 2.04
N LYS A 47 7.98 -12.49 1.42
CA LYS A 47 7.73 -13.52 0.41
C LYS A 47 6.87 -14.65 0.99
N GLY A 48 5.79 -14.98 0.30
CA GLY A 48 4.94 -16.14 0.56
C GLY A 48 4.52 -16.78 -0.75
N VAL A 49 3.25 -17.20 -0.84
CA VAL A 49 2.64 -17.69 -2.10
C VAL A 49 2.72 -16.62 -3.21
N ILE A 50 2.53 -15.36 -2.83
CA ILE A 50 2.67 -14.20 -3.71
C ILE A 50 4.03 -13.55 -3.46
N SER A 51 4.70 -13.14 -4.54
CA SER A 51 6.00 -12.46 -4.47
C SER A 51 5.88 -11.08 -3.81
N LYS A 52 6.98 -10.62 -3.21
CA LYS A 52 7.08 -9.28 -2.63
C LYS A 52 6.76 -8.18 -3.66
N LYS A 53 7.24 -8.34 -4.89
CA LYS A 53 6.92 -7.48 -6.05
C LYS A 53 5.42 -7.32 -6.25
N LEU A 54 4.70 -8.44 -6.39
CA LEU A 54 3.25 -8.43 -6.65
C LEU A 54 2.48 -7.81 -5.48
N LYS A 55 2.86 -8.12 -4.24
CA LYS A 55 2.25 -7.53 -3.04
C LYS A 55 2.37 -5.99 -3.04
N PHE A 56 3.53 -5.47 -3.43
CA PHE A 56 3.70 -4.02 -3.55
C PHE A 56 2.92 -3.39 -4.69
N LEU A 57 2.83 -4.03 -5.86
CA LEU A 57 1.97 -3.57 -6.95
C LEU A 57 0.49 -3.54 -6.53
N MET A 58 0.03 -4.55 -5.79
CA MET A 58 -1.32 -4.59 -5.22
C MET A 58 -1.54 -3.45 -4.21
N HIS A 59 -0.60 -3.21 -3.29
CA HIS A 59 -0.70 -2.08 -2.37
C HIS A 59 -0.73 -0.74 -3.09
N ALA A 60 0.12 -0.55 -4.11
CA ALA A 60 0.12 0.67 -4.92
C ALA A 60 -1.24 0.90 -5.62
N ALA A 61 -1.86 -0.15 -6.16
CA ALA A 61 -3.20 -0.05 -6.75
C ALA A 61 -4.27 0.33 -5.71
N ILE A 62 -4.20 -0.22 -4.50
CA ILE A 62 -5.13 0.11 -3.40
C ILE A 62 -4.98 1.57 -3.00
N THR A 63 -3.76 2.05 -2.73
CA THR A 63 -3.52 3.43 -2.30
C THR A 63 -3.86 4.44 -3.39
N ALA A 64 -3.60 4.10 -4.66
CA ALA A 64 -4.00 4.93 -5.79
C ALA A 64 -5.52 5.00 -5.93
N SER A 65 -6.24 3.90 -5.68
CA SER A 65 -7.71 3.88 -5.65
C SER A 65 -8.29 4.74 -4.51
N LEU A 66 -7.50 5.01 -3.47
CA LEU A 66 -7.84 5.91 -2.36
C LEU A 66 -7.34 7.35 -2.59
N HIS A 67 -6.75 7.62 -3.75
CA HIS A 67 -6.16 8.91 -4.13
C HIS A 67 -4.99 9.36 -3.22
N ASP A 68 -4.28 8.40 -2.62
CA ASP A 68 -3.10 8.66 -1.79
C ASP A 68 -1.82 8.53 -2.62
N VAL A 69 -1.32 9.67 -3.11
CA VAL A 69 -0.12 9.72 -3.97
C VAL A 69 1.15 9.33 -3.21
N GLU A 70 1.28 9.74 -1.96
CA GLU A 70 2.48 9.47 -1.15
C GLU A 70 2.60 7.98 -0.83
N ALA A 71 1.50 7.34 -0.41
CA ALA A 71 1.49 5.91 -0.17
C ALA A 71 1.66 5.10 -1.47
N THR A 72 1.11 5.59 -2.58
CA THR A 72 1.32 4.97 -3.90
C THR A 72 2.80 5.01 -4.31
N ALA A 73 3.45 6.17 -4.18
CA ALA A 73 4.87 6.31 -4.49
C ALA A 73 5.76 5.41 -3.59
N MET A 74 5.41 5.32 -2.31
CA MET A 74 6.07 4.41 -1.36
C MET A 74 5.97 2.95 -1.80
N HIS A 75 4.77 2.48 -2.17
CA HIS A 75 4.58 1.09 -2.59
C HIS A 75 5.20 0.80 -3.97
N LEU A 76 5.17 1.75 -4.91
CA LEU A 76 5.90 1.62 -6.16
C LEU A 76 7.42 1.53 -5.95
N THR A 77 7.96 2.25 -4.96
CA THR A 77 9.38 2.11 -4.57
C THR A 77 9.69 0.69 -4.11
N GLY A 78 8.81 0.10 -3.29
CA GLY A 78 8.93 -1.30 -2.86
C GLY A 78 8.81 -2.30 -4.03
N ALA A 79 7.90 -2.05 -4.97
CA ALA A 79 7.73 -2.86 -6.18
C ALA A 79 8.98 -2.84 -7.07
N LEU A 80 9.53 -1.64 -7.32
CA LEU A 80 10.74 -1.43 -8.12
C LEU A 80 11.95 -2.15 -7.51
N LYS A 81 12.16 -2.04 -6.19
CA LYS A 81 13.20 -2.82 -5.49
C LYS A 81 12.96 -4.32 -5.52
N GLY A 82 11.70 -4.74 -5.62
CA GLY A 82 11.29 -6.12 -5.88
C GLY A 82 11.47 -6.58 -7.34
N GLY A 83 11.94 -5.71 -8.24
CA GLY A 83 12.16 -6.01 -9.65
C GLY A 83 10.95 -5.80 -10.55
N ALA A 84 10.02 -4.92 -10.18
CA ALA A 84 8.94 -4.49 -11.08
C ALA A 84 9.49 -3.71 -12.28
N THR A 85 8.89 -3.97 -13.44
CA THR A 85 9.17 -3.24 -14.68
C THR A 85 8.17 -2.10 -14.88
N ASP A 86 8.51 -1.14 -15.75
CA ASP A 86 7.61 -0.05 -16.12
C ASP A 86 6.30 -0.56 -16.74
N ASP A 87 6.36 -1.65 -17.53
CA ASP A 87 5.19 -2.29 -18.11
C ASP A 87 4.26 -2.87 -17.02
N GLU A 88 4.81 -3.54 -16.00
CA GLU A 88 4.02 -4.07 -14.88
C GLU A 88 3.38 -2.95 -14.05
N ILE A 89 4.05 -1.80 -13.91
CA ILE A 89 3.48 -0.62 -13.24
C ILE A 89 2.32 -0.06 -14.06
N LEU A 90 2.48 0.06 -15.37
CA LEU A 90 1.44 0.56 -16.27
C LEU A 90 0.23 -0.39 -16.33
N GLU A 91 0.47 -1.71 -16.42
CA GLU A 91 -0.58 -2.73 -16.36
C GLU A 91 -1.34 -2.66 -15.04
N THR A 92 -0.63 -2.50 -13.92
CA THR A 92 -1.24 -2.31 -12.59
C THR A 92 -2.16 -1.08 -12.59
N ALA A 93 -1.73 0.04 -13.18
CA ALA A 93 -2.55 1.25 -13.25
C ALA A 93 -3.85 1.04 -14.04
N PHE A 94 -3.82 0.27 -15.14
CA PHE A 94 -5.03 -0.03 -15.90
C PHE A 94 -6.06 -0.86 -15.11
N THR A 95 -5.62 -1.70 -14.17
CA THR A 95 -6.55 -2.48 -13.32
C THR A 95 -7.41 -1.60 -12.41
N ILE A 96 -6.97 -0.37 -12.11
CA ILE A 96 -7.65 0.55 -11.19
C ILE A 96 -8.91 1.15 -11.81
N ILE A 97 -8.88 1.45 -13.13
CA ILE A 97 -9.98 2.10 -13.87
C ILE A 97 -11.34 1.44 -13.60
N PRO A 98 -11.52 0.12 -13.79
CA PRO A 98 -12.82 -0.51 -13.58
C PRO A 98 -13.24 -0.56 -12.11
N VAL A 99 -12.31 -0.60 -11.16
CA VAL A 99 -12.63 -0.86 -9.73
C VAL A 99 -12.76 0.40 -8.89
N ALA A 100 -12.07 1.48 -9.22
CA ALA A 100 -12.20 2.74 -8.48
C ALA A 100 -13.39 3.59 -8.98
N GLY A 101 -13.67 3.58 -10.30
CA GLY A 101 -14.72 4.41 -10.90
C GLY A 101 -16.08 3.74 -11.03
N MET A 102 -16.14 2.49 -11.52
CA MET A 102 -17.43 1.87 -11.84
C MET A 102 -18.32 1.59 -10.63
N PRO A 103 -17.82 1.25 -9.43
CA PRO A 103 -18.70 1.08 -8.28
C PRO A 103 -19.48 2.35 -7.94
N ALA A 104 -18.83 3.53 -7.98
CA ALA A 104 -19.49 4.81 -7.75
C ALA A 104 -20.56 5.09 -8.81
N PHE A 105 -20.24 4.85 -10.09
CA PHE A 105 -21.20 5.00 -11.19
C PHE A 105 -22.40 4.05 -11.04
N SER A 106 -22.15 2.78 -10.72
CA SER A 106 -23.19 1.77 -10.50
C SER A 106 -24.13 2.16 -9.35
N ILE A 107 -23.58 2.66 -8.24
CA ILE A 107 -24.37 3.16 -7.12
C ILE A 107 -25.27 4.32 -7.57
N PHE A 108 -24.75 5.27 -8.36
CA PHE A 108 -25.53 6.39 -8.87
C PHE A 108 -26.68 5.93 -9.78
N LEU A 109 -26.43 5.01 -10.72
CA LEU A 109 -27.48 4.43 -11.56
C LEU A 109 -28.57 3.75 -10.74
N ASN A 110 -28.19 3.01 -9.70
CA ASN A 110 -29.14 2.39 -8.80
C ASN A 110 -29.94 3.42 -7.98
N ALA A 111 -29.32 4.52 -7.58
CA ALA A 111 -30.00 5.62 -6.90
C ALA A 111 -31.09 6.25 -7.77
N ILE A 112 -30.83 6.45 -9.07
CA ILE A 112 -31.85 6.94 -10.03
C ILE A 112 -33.10 6.04 -9.99
N ARG A 113 -32.92 4.72 -10.04
CA ARG A 113 -34.05 3.76 -10.00
C ARG A 113 -34.87 3.85 -8.71
N ARG A 114 -34.27 4.28 -7.60
CA ARG A 114 -34.96 4.45 -6.31
C ARG A 114 -35.80 5.73 -6.25
N VAL A 115 -35.34 6.81 -6.86
CA VAL A 115 -36.04 8.12 -6.81
C VAL A 115 -36.96 8.34 -8.00
N LYS A 116 -36.70 7.65 -9.12
CA LYS A 116 -37.51 7.67 -10.34
C LYS A 116 -37.60 6.25 -10.90
N PRO A 117 -38.54 5.42 -10.42
CA PRO A 117 -38.76 4.12 -11.02
C PRO A 117 -39.18 4.32 -12.48
N LEU A 118 -38.33 3.86 -13.40
CA LEU A 118 -38.62 3.76 -14.82
C LEU A 118 -39.59 2.60 -15.08
#